data_AF-A0A7W1B3S6-F1
#
_entry.id   AF-A0A7W1B3S6-F1
#
_cell.length_a   1.000
_cell.length_b   1.000
_cell.length_c   1.000
_cell.angle_alpha   90.00
_cell.angle_beta   90.00
_cell.angle_gamma   90.00
#
_symmetry.space_group_name_H-M   'P 1'
#
loop_
_entity.id
_entity.type
_entity.pdbx_description
1 polymer ?
#
loop_
_entity_poly.entity_id
_entity_poly.type
_entity_poly.pdbx_seq_one_letter_code
_entity_poly.pdbx_strand_id
1 'polypeptide(L)' 'MAGGSAIRGSRVGAGPMGEAERGEAAPRLIVSYFCAHGHETKPAFAADAQVPSTW' A
#
# COMPACT_ATOMS: atom_id res chain seq x y z
N MET A 1 38.81 -20.21 7.22
CA MET A 1 37.94 -19.01 7.16
C MET A 1 36.54 -19.44 7.52
N ALA A 2 36.02 -18.97 8.66
CA ALA A 2 34.76 -19.46 9.22
C ALA A 2 33.57 -18.96 8.38
N GLY A 3 32.84 -19.89 7.77
CA GLY A 3 31.54 -19.63 7.16
C GLY A 3 30.53 -19.34 8.27
N GLY A 4 30.39 -18.07 8.64
CA GLY A 4 29.35 -17.61 9.56
C GLY A 4 27.99 -17.82 8.90
N SER A 5 27.15 -18.67 9.50
CA SER A 5 25.76 -18.85 9.10
C SER A 5 25.03 -17.51 9.28
N ALA A 6 24.91 -16.75 8.20
CA ALA A 6 24.21 -15.48 8.23
C ALA A 6 22.71 -15.75 8.28
N ILE A 7 22.08 -15.46 9.40
CA ILE A 7 20.62 -15.47 9.51
C ILE A 7 20.07 -14.42 8.53
N ARG A 8 19.38 -14.87 7.48
CA ARG A 8 18.73 -14.01 6.49
C ARG A 8 17.25 -13.91 6.83
N GLY A 9 16.90 -12.96 7.71
CA GLY A 9 15.51 -12.59 7.96
C GLY A 9 15.12 -11.42 7.05
N SER A 10 14.03 -11.56 6.31
CA SER A 10 13.36 -10.41 5.67
C SER A 10 12.17 -9.98 6.52
N ARG A 11 11.90 -8.67 6.57
CA ARG A 11 10.67 -8.17 7.18
C ARG A 11 9.49 -8.59 6.32
N VAL A 12 8.40 -9.05 6.94
CA VAL A 12 7.11 -9.26 6.26
C VAL A 12 6.70 -7.96 5.56
N GLY A 13 6.50 -8.02 4.24
CA GLY A 13 6.20 -6.85 3.40
C GLY A 13 7.41 -6.22 2.69
N ALA A 14 8.63 -6.74 2.88
CA ALA A 14 9.77 -6.34 2.05
C ALA A 14 9.61 -6.87 0.61
N GLY A 15 9.73 -5.99 -0.37
CA GLY A 15 9.75 -6.36 -1.78
C GLY A 15 11.01 -7.11 -2.18
N PRO A 16 11.01 -7.75 -3.37
CA PRO A 16 12.20 -8.38 -3.91
C PRO A 16 13.34 -7.37 -4.04
N MET A 17 14.54 -7.80 -3.69
CA MET A 17 15.73 -6.97 -3.78
C MET A 17 16.06 -6.71 -5.26
N GLY A 18 16.00 -5.47 -5.72
CA GLY A 18 16.39 -5.07 -7.08
C GLY A 18 15.43 -4.12 -7.80
N GLU A 19 14.19 -3.96 -7.32
CA GLU A 19 13.29 -2.92 -7.83
C GLU A 19 13.61 -1.59 -7.13
N ALA A 20 14.44 -0.76 -7.77
CA ALA A 20 14.79 0.57 -7.26
C ALA A 20 13.62 1.56 -7.36
N GLU A 21 12.72 1.34 -8.33
CA GLU A 21 11.65 2.26 -8.70
C GLU A 21 10.27 1.67 -8.42
N ARG A 22 9.30 2.55 -8.11
CA ARG A 22 7.92 2.18 -7.78
C ARG A 22 7.05 1.88 -9.01
N GLY A 23 7.52 2.21 -10.21
CA GLY A 23 6.72 2.17 -11.44
C GLY A 23 5.65 3.27 -11.50
N GLU A 24 4.83 3.23 -12.56
CA GLU A 24 3.70 4.15 -12.73
C GLU A 24 2.55 3.80 -11.78
N ALA A 25 1.85 4.81 -11.27
CA ALA A 25 0.72 4.57 -10.39
C ALA A 25 -0.48 4.04 -11.19
N ALA A 26 -1.13 2.99 -10.68
CA ALA A 26 -2.39 2.53 -11.26
C ALA A 26 -3.45 3.67 -11.21
N PRO A 27 -4.36 3.74 -12.19
CA PRO A 27 -5.47 4.68 -12.20
C PRO A 27 -6.30 4.58 -10.91
N ARG A 28 -6.56 5.72 -10.27
CA ARG A 28 -7.21 5.80 -8.97
C ARG A 28 -8.22 6.93 -8.86
N LEU A 29 -9.22 6.73 -8.01
CA LEU A 29 -10.26 7.69 -7.65
C LEU A 29 -10.10 8.06 -6.18
N ILE A 30 -10.20 9.36 -5.87
CA ILE A 30 -10.21 9.85 -4.49
C ILE A 30 -11.67 10.12 -4.13
N VAL A 31 -12.15 9.49 -3.07
CA VAL A 31 -13.55 9.58 -2.62
C VAL A 31 -13.59 10.13 -1.21
N SER A 32 -14.42 11.14 -0.96
CA SER A 32 -14.61 11.70 0.38
C SER A 32 -15.64 10.90 1.17
N TYR A 33 -15.27 10.48 2.37
CA TYR A 33 -16.16 9.92 3.39
C TYR A 33 -16.16 10.82 4.62
N PHE A 34 -17.28 10.81 5.34
CA PHE A 34 -17.46 11.60 6.55
C PHE A 34 -17.89 10.67 7.68
N CYS A 35 -17.14 10.72 8.80
CA CYS A 35 -17.54 9.99 9.99
C CYS A 35 -18.69 10.70 10.73
N ALA A 36 -19.26 10.06 11.75
CA ALA A 36 -20.35 10.64 12.56
C ALA A 36 -20.02 12.01 13.20
N HIS A 37 -18.74 12.33 13.37
CA HIS A 37 -18.27 13.62 13.90
C HIS A 37 -17.92 14.65 12.81
N GLY A 38 -18.19 14.35 11.53
CA GLY A 38 -17.95 15.27 10.41
C GLY A 38 -16.50 15.35 9.92
N HIS A 39 -15.59 14.49 10.40
CA HIS A 39 -14.23 14.44 9.87
C HIS A 39 -14.24 13.85 8.46
N GLU A 40 -13.54 14.52 7.54
CA GLU A 40 -13.38 14.08 6.15
C GLU A 40 -12.18 13.13 6.03
N THR A 41 -12.38 11.96 5.42
CA THR A 41 -11.31 11.05 5.00
C THR A 41 -11.37 10.85 3.49
N LYS A 42 -10.21 10.85 2.83
CA LYS A 42 -10.08 10.76 1.36
C LYS A 42 -9.29 9.53 0.92
N PRO A 43 -9.81 8.30 1.12
CA PRO A 43 -9.17 7.10 0.58
C PRO A 43 -9.08 7.15 -0.95
N ALA A 44 -8.03 6.51 -1.48
CA ALA A 44 -7.87 6.26 -2.90
C ALA A 44 -8.28 4.82 -3.23
N PHE A 45 -9.16 4.65 -4.21
CA PHE A 45 -9.55 3.36 -4.77
C PHE A 45 -9.00 3.20 -6.18
N ALA A 46 -8.81 1.97 -6.65
CA ALA A 46 -8.55 1.73 -8.06
C ALA A 46 -9.72 2.25 -8.90
N ALA A 47 -9.45 2.77 -10.10
CA ALA A 47 -10.47 3.42 -10.92
C ALA A 47 -11.59 2.47 -11.39
N ASP A 48 -11.32 1.17 -11.42
CA ASP A 48 -12.22 0.09 -11.80
C ASP A 48 -12.82 -0.66 -10.61
N ALA A 49 -12.45 -0.31 -9.38
CA ALA A 49 -13.00 -0.92 -8.18
C ALA A 49 -14.40 -0.40 -7.85
N GLN A 50 -15.26 -1.29 -7.35
CA GLN A 50 -16.53 -0.87 -6.78
C GLN A 50 -16.28 -0.11 -5.47
N VAL A 51 -16.68 1.15 -5.45
CA VAL A 51 -16.55 2.03 -4.28
C VAL A 51 -17.62 1.66 -3.24
N PRO A 52 -17.26 1.38 -1.97
CA PRO A 52 -18.23 1.05 -0.93
C PRO A 52 -19.06 2.26 -0.51
N SER A 53 -20.25 2.04 0.03
CA SER A 53 -21.11 3.13 0.53
C SER A 53 -20.61 3.77 1.83
N THR A 54 -19.75 3.07 2.59
CA THR A 54 -19.19 3.54 3.87
C THR A 54 -17.71 3.17 3.97
N TRP A 55 -16.95 3.99 4.70
CA TRP A 55 -15.52 3.83 4.98
C TRP A 55 -15.18 4.36 6.38
#